data_AF-A0A8J5ISG7-F1
#
_entry.id   AF-A0A8J5ISG7-F1
#
_cell.length_a   1.000
_cell.length_b   1.000
_cell.length_c   1.000
_cell.angle_alpha   90.00
_cell.angle_beta   90.00
_cell.angle_gamma   90.00
#
_symmetry.space_group_name_H-M   'P 1'
#
loop_
_entity.id
_entity.type
_entity.pdbx_description
1 polymer ?
#
loop_
_entity_poly.entity_id
_entity_poly.type
_entity_poly.pdbx_seq_one_letter_code
_entity_poly.pdbx_strand_id
1 'polypeptide(L)'
;MPRAPGQRQGRTRTTGTGKAPKRFLRVAVSYRFKRDVITFYAAPNTMDATVRKFFPLLSLKQLRVKKRQIYSWIKKRDLIEKKCAEGAAAHCKDREVA
;
A
#
# COMPACT_ATOMS: atom_id res chain seq x y z
N MET A 1 3.81 46.26 30.87
CA MET A 1 5.19 45.77 30.60
C MET A 1 5.42 45.75 29.09
N PRO A 2 6.29 46.60 28.52
CA PRO A 2 6.61 46.56 27.09
C PRO A 2 7.57 45.39 26.81
N ARG A 3 7.37 44.67 25.70
CA ARG A 3 8.19 43.51 25.32
C ARG A 3 9.43 43.95 24.53
N ALA A 4 10.53 43.22 24.72
CA ALA A 4 11.84 43.51 24.14
C ALA A 4 11.89 43.41 22.59
N PRO A 5 12.71 44.23 21.92
CA PRO A 5 12.88 44.17 20.47
C PRO A 5 13.70 42.93 20.09
N GLY A 6 13.07 41.95 19.43
CA GLY A 6 13.74 40.72 19.01
C GLY A 6 12.86 39.48 18.90
N GLN A 7 11.59 39.51 19.35
CA GLN A 7 10.64 38.42 19.09
C GLN A 7 10.23 38.45 17.61
N ARG A 8 11.00 37.76 16.76
CA ARG A 8 10.59 37.41 15.41
C ARG A 8 9.29 36.59 15.50
N GLN A 9 8.20 37.19 15.07
CA GLN A 9 6.92 36.50 14.86
C GLN A 9 7.18 35.22 14.07
N GLY A 10 6.88 34.07 14.70
CA GLY A 10 6.78 32.82 13.97
C GLY A 10 5.77 32.98 12.82
N ARG A 11 5.94 32.20 11.76
CA ARG A 11 5.13 32.28 10.54
C ARG A 11 3.63 32.31 10.88
N THR A 12 2.96 33.40 10.53
CA THR A 12 1.51 33.55 10.70
C THR A 12 0.81 32.36 10.04
N ARG A 13 0.10 31.54 10.83
CA ARG A 13 -0.74 30.47 10.29
C ARG A 13 -1.88 31.14 9.52
N THR A 14 -1.84 31.07 8.20
CA THR A 14 -2.93 31.51 7.34
C THR A 14 -4.15 30.66 7.67
N THR A 15 -5.19 31.29 8.23
CA THR A 15 -6.47 30.64 8.53
C THR A 15 -7.13 30.25 7.22
N GLY A 16 -6.90 29.01 6.81
CA GLY A 16 -7.63 28.35 5.73
C GLY A 16 -8.05 26.97 6.24
N THR A 17 -9.20 26.48 5.78
CA THR A 17 -9.57 25.07 5.94
C THR A 17 -8.37 24.23 5.52
N GLY A 18 -7.84 23.43 6.44
CA GLY A 18 -6.54 22.77 6.29
C GLY A 18 -6.43 21.88 5.05
N LYS A 19 -5.27 21.23 4.90
CA LYS A 19 -5.00 20.31 3.79
C LYS A 19 -6.13 19.28 3.66
N ALA A 20 -6.72 19.19 2.46
CA ALA A 20 -7.77 18.22 2.18
C ALA A 20 -7.32 16.79 2.54
N PRO A 21 -8.21 15.97 3.13
CA PRO A 21 -7.87 14.63 3.55
C PRO A 21 -7.40 13.79 2.35
N LYS A 22 -6.36 13.00 2.57
CA LYS A 22 -5.75 12.19 1.52
C LYS A 22 -6.70 11.07 1.09
N ARG A 23 -7.28 11.20 -0.11
CA ARG A 23 -8.24 10.22 -0.66
C ARG A 23 -7.62 8.89 -1.11
N PHE A 24 -6.31 8.87 -1.40
CA PHE A 24 -5.61 7.67 -1.86
C PHE A 24 -4.87 7.01 -0.69
N LEU A 25 -5.53 6.04 -0.07
CA LEU A 25 -4.93 5.16 0.93
C LEU A 25 -4.21 4.00 0.23
N ARG A 26 -3.01 3.67 0.70
CA ARG A 26 -2.28 2.49 0.22
C ARG A 26 -2.79 1.29 0.99
N VAL A 27 -3.35 0.30 0.30
CA VAL A 27 -3.69 -0.98 0.92
C VAL A 27 -2.40 -1.78 1.09
N ALA A 28 -1.97 -1.97 2.33
CA ALA A 28 -0.87 -2.86 2.63
C ALA A 28 -1.32 -4.32 2.38
N VAL A 29 -0.43 -5.09 1.75
CA VAL A 29 -0.64 -6.52 1.50
C VAL A 29 0.56 -7.25 2.08
N SER A 30 0.31 -8.20 2.98
CA SER A 30 1.34 -9.01 3.62
C SER A 30 2.12 -9.85 2.59
N TYR A 31 3.34 -10.27 2.94
CA TYR A 31 4.14 -11.11 2.06
C TYR A 31 3.54 -12.52 1.92
N ARG A 32 2.91 -13.05 2.99
CA ARG A 32 2.14 -14.31 2.94
C ARG A 32 1.08 -14.28 1.84
N PHE A 33 0.22 -13.26 1.86
CA PHE A 33 -0.84 -13.15 0.86
C PHE A 33 -0.29 -13.03 -0.57
N LYS A 34 0.80 -12.28 -0.76
CA LYS A 34 1.45 -12.20 -2.09
C LYS A 34 1.98 -13.56 -2.54
N ARG A 35 2.56 -14.34 -1.62
CA ARG A 35 3.03 -15.70 -1.91
C ARG A 35 1.86 -16.60 -2.33
N ASP A 36 0.76 -16.60 -1.60
CA ASP A 36 -0.41 -17.41 -1.93
C ASP A 36 -0.98 -17.09 -3.32
N VAL A 37 -1.03 -15.80 -3.67
CA VAL A 37 -1.44 -15.33 -5.00
C VAL A 37 -0.49 -15.83 -6.10
N ILE A 38 0.83 -15.79 -5.85
CA ILE A 38 1.84 -16.28 -6.80
C ILE A 38 1.74 -17.81 -6.95
N THR A 39 1.62 -18.55 -5.84
CA THR A 39 1.47 -20.01 -5.86
C THR A 39 0.21 -20.44 -6.60
N PHE A 40 -0.91 -19.73 -6.40
CA PHE A 40 -2.14 -20.02 -7.14
C PHE A 40 -2.00 -19.74 -8.64
N TYR A 41 -1.30 -18.66 -9.03
CA TYR A 41 -1.05 -18.36 -10.44
C TYR A 41 -0.14 -19.42 -11.12
N ALA A 42 0.83 -19.98 -10.39
CA ALA A 42 1.71 -21.02 -10.90
C ALA A 42 0.99 -22.35 -11.21
N ALA A 43 -0.17 -22.59 -10.61
CA ALA A 43 -0.96 -23.81 -10.80
C ALA A 43 -1.91 -23.71 -12.01
N PRO A 44 -1.38 -23.88 -13.24
CA PRO A 44 -1.91 -23.43 -14.55
C PRO A 44 -3.16 -22.52 -14.57
N ASN A 45 -3.19 -21.46 -13.77
CA ASN A 45 -4.37 -20.58 -13.67
C ASN A 45 -4.17 -19.30 -14.48
N THR A 46 -5.27 -18.78 -15.03
CA THR A 46 -5.25 -17.48 -15.71
C THR A 46 -5.22 -16.32 -14.71
N MET A 47 -4.63 -15.19 -15.10
CA MET A 47 -4.60 -13.98 -14.28
C MET A 47 -6.01 -13.51 -13.88
N ASP A 48 -6.98 -13.67 -14.77
CA ASP A 48 -8.39 -13.36 -14.49
C ASP A 48 -8.97 -14.26 -13.39
N ALA A 49 -8.68 -15.57 -13.42
CA ALA A 49 -9.11 -16.49 -12.37
C ALA A 49 -8.47 -16.11 -11.01
N THR A 50 -7.18 -15.77 -10.99
CA THR A 50 -6.48 -15.33 -9.78
C THR A 50 -7.12 -14.08 -9.18
N VAL A 51 -7.40 -13.06 -9.99
CA VAL A 51 -7.96 -11.81 -9.46
C VAL A 51 -9.40 -12.02 -8.97
N ARG A 52 -10.22 -12.82 -9.66
CA ARG A 52 -11.58 -13.14 -9.21
C ARG A 52 -11.60 -13.86 -7.86
N LYS A 53 -10.64 -14.78 -7.64
CA LYS A 53 -10.52 -15.53 -6.37
C LYS A 53 -10.08 -14.64 -5.20
N PHE A 54 -9.03 -13.84 -5.38
CA PHE A 54 -8.44 -13.06 -4.30
C PHE A 54 -9.05 -11.67 -4.12
N PHE A 55 -9.72 -11.14 -5.14
CA PHE A 55 -10.33 -9.81 -5.12
C PHE A 55 -11.72 -9.78 -5.79
N PRO A 56 -12.72 -10.46 -5.20
CA PRO A 56 -14.06 -10.57 -5.80
C PRO A 56 -14.82 -9.24 -5.87
N LEU A 57 -14.56 -8.30 -4.96
CA LEU A 57 -15.34 -7.06 -4.79
C LEU A 57 -14.75 -5.84 -5.54
N LEU A 58 -13.70 -6.02 -6.35
CA LEU A 58 -13.04 -4.89 -7.02
C LEU A 58 -13.71 -4.52 -8.34
N SER A 59 -13.83 -3.21 -8.58
CA SER A 59 -14.31 -2.67 -9.86
C SER A 59 -13.33 -2.95 -11.00
N LEU A 60 -13.82 -2.99 -12.26
CA LEU A 60 -12.99 -3.23 -13.45
C LEU A 60 -11.73 -2.34 -13.54
N LYS A 61 -11.85 -1.07 -13.15
CA LYS A 61 -10.72 -0.12 -13.12
C LYS A 61 -9.68 -0.54 -12.09
N GLN A 62 -10.11 -0.95 -10.90
CA GLN A 62 -9.22 -1.43 -9.84
C GLN A 62 -8.60 -2.79 -10.18
N LEU A 63 -9.35 -3.68 -10.85
CA LEU A 63 -8.84 -4.98 -11.31
C LEU A 63 -7.65 -4.81 -12.26
N ARG A 64 -7.70 -3.87 -13.21
CA ARG A 64 -6.57 -3.57 -14.11
C ARG A 64 -5.31 -3.17 -13.34
N VAL A 65 -5.46 -2.34 -12.32
CA VAL A 65 -4.34 -1.93 -11.44
C VAL A 65 -3.81 -3.12 -10.64
N LYS A 66 -4.70 -3.98 -10.12
CA LYS A 66 -4.32 -5.19 -9.38
C LYS A 66 -3.59 -6.22 -10.25
N LYS A 67 -4.04 -6.45 -11.49
CA LYS A 67 -3.32 -7.33 -12.44
C LYS A 67 -1.87 -6.89 -12.61
N ARG A 68 -1.64 -5.59 -12.86
CA ARG A 68 -0.28 -5.01 -12.94
C ARG A 68 0.51 -5.21 -11.64
N GLN A 69 -0.16 -5.07 -10.49
CA GLN A 69 0.46 -5.30 -9.19
C GLN A 69 0.88 -6.76 -8.99
N ILE A 70 0.05 -7.72 -9.42
CA ILE A 70 0.36 -9.15 -9.34
C ILE A 70 1.54 -9.50 -10.25
N TYR A 71 1.60 -8.97 -11.47
CA TYR A 71 2.79 -9.14 -12.33
C TYR A 71 4.07 -8.60 -11.66
N SER A 72 3.97 -7.45 -10.98
CA SER A 72 5.09 -6.90 -10.21
C SER A 72 5.51 -7.83 -9.05
N TRP A 73 4.57 -8.52 -8.41
CA TRP A 73 4.86 -9.50 -7.36
C TRP A 73 5.51 -10.76 -7.94
N ILE A 74 5.01 -11.27 -9.07
CA ILE A 74 5.60 -12.43 -9.76
C ILE A 74 7.07 -12.14 -10.13
N LYS A 75 7.36 -10.94 -10.65
CA LYS A 75 8.75 -10.51 -10.95
C LYS A 75 9.65 -10.46 -9.70
N LYS A 76 9.06 -10.28 -8.52
CA LYS A 76 9.76 -10.18 -7.23
C LYS A 76 9.55 -11.41 -6.35
N ARG A 77 9.20 -12.57 -6.94
CA ARG A 77 8.90 -13.80 -6.18
C ARG A 77 10.03 -14.16 -5.21
N ASP A 78 11.28 -14.08 -5.66
CA ASP A 78 12.44 -14.54 -4.87
C ASP A 78 12.63 -13.65 -3.63
N LEU A 79 12.36 -12.34 -3.77
CA LEU A 79 12.35 -11.40 -2.64
C LEU A 79 11.21 -11.69 -1.66
N ILE A 80 10.03 -12.03 -2.17
CA ILE A 80 8.84 -12.34 -1.36
C ILE A 80 9.07 -13.64 -0.56
N GLU A 81 9.65 -14.66 -1.19
CA GLU A 81 10.00 -15.93 -0.56
C GLU A 81 11.08 -15.74 0.50
N LYS A 82 12.15 -15.00 0.17
CA LYS A 82 13.19 -14.63 1.14
C LYS A 82 12.60 -13.92 2.36
N LYS A 83 11.70 -12.95 2.14
CA LYS A 83 11.02 -12.24 3.24
C LYS A 83 10.08 -13.13 4.05
N CYS A 84 9.50 -14.16 3.43
CA CYS A 84 8.72 -15.15 4.17
C CYS A 84 9.61 -16.06 5.02
N ALA A 85 10.78 -16.46 4.50
CA ALA A 85 11.75 -17.29 5.21
C ALA A 85 12.40 -16.54 6.40
N GLU A 86 12.65 -15.25 6.24
CA GLU A 86 13.16 -14.36 7.31
C GLU A 86 12.14 -14.08 8.43
N GLY A 87 10.95 -14.71 8.42
CA GLY A 87 9.91 -14.48 9.43
C GLY A 87 9.11 -13.19 9.25
N ALA A 88 9.47 -12.32 8.30
CA ALA A 88 8.75 -11.09 7.97
C ALA A 88 7.50 -11.32 7.09
N ALA A 89 6.97 -12.54 7.08
CA ALA A 89 5.88 -12.97 6.22
C ALA A 89 4.57 -12.19 6.51
N ALA A 90 4.31 -11.91 7.79
CA ALA A 90 3.17 -11.14 8.26
C ALA A 90 3.38 -9.61 8.18
N HIS A 91 4.57 -9.15 7.77
CA HIS A 91 4.90 -7.73 7.77
C HIS A 91 4.09 -6.96 6.73
N CYS A 92 3.04 -6.30 7.18
CA CYS A 92 2.30 -5.28 6.45
C CYS A 92 3.06 -3.96 6.58
N LYS A 93 3.52 -3.35 5.48
CA LYS A 93 3.97 -1.94 5.53
C LYS A 93 2.72 -1.05 5.55
N ASP A 94 1.99 -1.09 6.66
CA ASP A 94 0.96 -0.11 6.94
C ASP A 94 1.61 1.23 7.28
N ARG A 95 1.06 2.28 6.68
CA ARG A 95 1.29 3.65 7.12
C ARG A 95 -0.07 4.16 7.59
N GLU A 96 -0.52 3.61 8.71
CA GLU A 96 -1.65 4.20 9.44
C GLU A 96 -1.23 5.60 9.89
N VAL A 97 -2.13 6.57 9.73
CA VAL A 97 -1.94 7.94 10.20
C VAL A 97 -2.93 8.11 11.36
N ALA A 98 -2.38 8.47 12.52
CA ALA A 98 -3.10 8.89 13.72
C ALA A 98 -3.88 10.20 13.50
#